data_AF-A0A929M735-F1
#
_entry.id   AF-A0A929M735-F1
#
_cell.length_a   1.000
_cell.length_b   1.000
_cell.length_c   1.000
_cell.angle_alpha   90.00
_cell.angle_beta   90.00
_cell.angle_gamma   90.00
#
_symmetry.space_group_name_H-M   'P 1'
#
loop_
_entity.id
_entity.type
_entity.pdbx_description
1 polymer ?
#
loop_
_entity_poly.entity_id
_entity_poly.type
_entity_poly.pdbx_seq_one_letter_code
_entity_poly.pdbx_strand_id
1 'polypeptide(L)' 'MNEFNEYVRDRFSEFGDIVIKSMMGGYLVYFNGKLIGDICNNELFLKRTPTSDRLLADSELRYPYNGSKTLMHVFEKFE' A
#
# COMPACT_ATOMS: atom_id res chain seq x y z
N MET A 1 -4.86 13.56 -7.51
CA MET A 1 -3.88 12.46 -7.54
C MET A 1 -2.53 13.12 -7.34
N ASN A 2 -1.67 12.63 -6.46
CA ASN A 2 -0.29 13.15 -6.33
C ASN A 2 0.66 12.26 -7.15
N GLU A 3 1.87 12.76 -7.44
CA GLU A 3 2.86 12.05 -8.26
C GLU A 3 3.16 10.63 -7.73
N PHE A 4 3.21 10.47 -6.41
CA PHE A 4 3.44 9.17 -5.78
C PHE A 4 2.31 8.16 -6.09
N ASN A 5 1.04 8.57 -6.02
CA ASN A 5 -0.07 7.68 -6.36
C ASN A 5 -0.05 7.26 -7.83
N GLU A 6 0.34 8.15 -8.74
CA GLU A 6 0.48 7.82 -10.17
C GLU A 6 1.62 6.84 -10.37
N TYR A 7 2.76 7.08 -9.73
CA TYR A 7 3.88 6.14 -9.72
C TYR A 7 3.48 4.74 -9.21
N VAL A 8 2.77 4.66 -8.08
CA VAL A 8 2.26 3.39 -7.55
C VAL A 8 1.31 2.72 -8.55
N ARG A 9 0.38 3.47 -9.13
CA ARG A 9 -0.53 2.91 -10.14
C ARG A 9 0.26 2.32 -11.31
N ASP A 10 1.15 3.10 -11.90
CA ASP A 10 1.88 2.70 -13.10
C ASP A 10 2.74 1.45 -12.86
N ARG A 11 3.41 1.35 -11.70
CA ARG A 11 4.22 0.16 -11.38
C ARG A 11 3.38 -1.11 -11.19
N PHE A 12 2.22 -1.00 -10.55
CA PHE A 12 1.40 -2.18 -10.29
C PHE A 12 0.44 -2.53 -11.44
N SER A 13 0.14 -1.58 -12.34
CA SER A 13 -0.75 -1.78 -13.49
C SER A 13 -0.24 -2.82 -14.49
N GLU A 14 1.06 -3.13 -14.48
CA GLU A 14 1.63 -4.25 -15.26
C GLU A 14 1.08 -5.62 -14.82
N PHE A 15 0.68 -5.76 -13.55
CA PHE A 15 0.27 -7.03 -12.96
C PHE A 15 -1.24 -7.19 -12.79
N GLY A 16 -2.02 -6.13 -12.99
CA GLY A 16 -3.47 -6.15 -12.84
C GLY A 16 -4.08 -4.76 -12.65
N ASP A 17 -5.39 -4.72 -12.47
CA ASP A 17 -6.12 -3.46 -12.26
C ASP A 17 -5.79 -2.87 -10.89
N ILE A 18 -5.41 -1.59 -10.87
CA ILE A 18 -5.08 -0.84 -9.65
C ILE A 18 -5.98 0.37 -9.54
N VAL A 19 -6.75 0.39 -8.45
CA VAL A 19 -7.62 1.50 -8.12
C VAL A 19 -7.16 2.13 -6.82
N ILE A 20 -6.79 3.41 -6.88
CA ILE A 20 -6.41 4.22 -5.73
C ILE A 20 -7.55 5.18 -5.42
N LYS A 21 -8.15 5.05 -4.23
CA LYS A 21 -9.30 5.87 -3.80
C LYS A 21 -8.92 6.78 -2.64
N SER A 22 -9.22 8.07 -2.76
CA SER A 22 -9.03 9.03 -1.65
C SER A 22 -9.93 8.67 -0.47
N MET A 23 -9.39 8.76 0.74
CA MET A 23 -10.12 8.61 2.01
C MET A 23 -9.51 9.58 3.02
N MET A 24 -10.30 10.20 3.90
CA MET A 24 -9.89 11.27 4.85
C MET A 24 -8.39 11.24 5.25
N GLY A 25 -7.54 12.03 4.57
CA GLY A 25 -6.11 12.18 4.88
C GLY A 25 -5.13 11.25 4.16
N GLY A 26 -5.60 10.29 3.35
CA GLY A 26 -4.76 9.35 2.61
C GLY A 26 -5.50 8.67 1.45
N TYR A 27 -5.03 7.49 1.04
CA TYR A 27 -5.63 6.73 -0.05
C TYR A 27 -5.69 5.25 0.25
N LEU A 28 -6.75 4.58 -0.20
CA LEU A 28 -6.85 3.12 -0.21
C LEU A 28 -6.36 2.58 -1.55
N VAL A 29 -5.63 1.47 -1.51
CA VAL A 29 -5.08 0.79 -2.69
C VAL A 29 -5.80 -0.55 -2.90
N TYR A 30 -6.47 -0.66 -4.05
CA TYR A 30 -7.15 -1.87 -4.48
C TYR A 30 -6.40 -2.50 -5.65
N PHE A 31 -6.16 -3.80 -5.59
CA PHE A 31 -5.64 -4.60 -6.69
C PHE A 31 -6.70 -5.62 -7.12
N ASN A 32 -7.09 -5.61 -8.39
CA ASN A 32 -8.18 -6.44 -8.94
C ASN A 32 -9.44 -6.41 -8.07
N GLY A 33 -9.84 -5.21 -7.63
CA GLY A 33 -11.02 -5.00 -6.78
C GLY A 33 -10.84 -5.37 -5.29
N LYS A 34 -9.69 -5.92 -4.88
CA LYS A 34 -9.41 -6.29 -3.48
C LYS A 34 -8.56 -5.23 -2.79
N LEU A 35 -8.98 -4.80 -1.59
CA LEU A 35 -8.20 -3.87 -0.77
C LEU A 35 -6.91 -4.53 -0.27
N ILE A 36 -5.76 -4.08 -0.78
CA ILE A 36 -4.45 -4.64 -0.45
C ILE A 36 -3.65 -3.75 0.51
N GLY A 37 -3.99 -2.46 0.61
CA GLY A 37 -3.18 -1.52 1.36
C GLY A 37 -3.70 -0.09 1.35
N ASP A 38 -2.85 0.82 1.77
CA ASP A 38 -3.10 2.25 1.79
C ASP A 38 -1.83 3.05 1.46
N ILE A 39 -2.02 4.29 1.05
CA ILE A 39 -0.95 5.27 0.87
C ILE A 39 -1.19 6.41 1.85
N CYS A 40 -0.20 6.62 2.72
CA CYS A 40 -0.20 7.66 3.74
C CYS A 40 1.15 8.36 3.72
N ASN A 41 1.19 9.70 3.71
CA ASN A 41 2.45 10.49 3.68
C ASN A 41 3.45 10.07 2.58
N ASN A 42 2.97 9.74 1.37
CA ASN A 42 3.78 9.24 0.25
C ASN A 42 4.53 7.93 0.54
N GLU A 43 4.03 7.12 1.49
CA GLU A 43 4.48 5.77 1.74
C GLU A 43 3.36 4.78 1.40
N LEU A 44 3.70 3.65 0.79
CA LEU A 44 2.77 2.57 0.51
C LEU A 44 2.81 1.55 1.66
N PHE A 45 1.67 1.25 2.24
CA PHE A 45 1.49 0.26 3.29
C PHE A 45 0.70 -0.93 2.74
N LEU A 46 1.23 -2.14 2.91
CA LEU A 46 0.56 -3.38 2.50
C LEU A 46 0.02 -4.15 3.71
N LYS A 47 -1.19 -4.66 3.56
CA LYS A 47 -1.84 -5.44 4.62
C LYS A 47 -1.08 -6.70 4.93
N ARG A 48 -1.00 -7.00 6.21
CA ARG A 48 -0.48 -8.27 6.70
C ARG A 48 -1.42 -9.41 6.35
N THR A 49 -0.84 -10.43 5.75
CA THR A 49 -1.42 -11.71 5.36
C THR A 49 -0.33 -12.76 5.53
N PRO A 50 -0.66 -14.06 5.69
CA PRO A 50 0.38 -15.10 5.76
C PRO A 50 1.36 -15.06 4.58
N THR A 51 0.89 -14.67 3.39
CA THR A 51 1.73 -14.52 2.20
C THR A 51 2.64 -13.29 2.27
N SER A 52 2.10 -12.12 2.63
CA SER A 52 2.92 -10.90 2.74
C SER A 52 3.93 -11.01 3.86
N ASP A 53 3.54 -11.57 5.01
CA ASP A 53 4.43 -11.77 6.15
C ASP A 53 5.64 -12.66 5.78
N ARG A 54 5.45 -13.59 4.85
CA ARG A 54 6.54 -14.43 4.31
C ARG A 54 7.38 -13.73 3.24
N LEU A 55 6.74 -13.02 2.31
CA LEU A 55 7.42 -12.40 1.17
C LEU A 55 8.10 -11.07 1.53
N LEU A 56 7.59 -10.38 2.55
CA LEU A 56 8.08 -9.09 3.05
C LEU A 56 8.61 -9.26 4.47
N ALA A 57 9.22 -10.40 4.78
CA ALA A 57 9.68 -10.74 6.13
C ALA A 57 10.70 -9.72 6.68
N ASP A 58 11.49 -9.11 5.78
CA ASP A 58 12.52 -8.13 6.13
C ASP A 58 12.03 -6.67 6.03
N SER A 59 10.78 -6.43 5.64
CA SER A 59 10.28 -5.06 5.52
C SER A 59 9.98 -4.46 6.90
N GLU A 60 10.13 -3.16 7.04
CA GLU A 60 9.64 -2.45 8.22
C GLU A 60 8.13 -2.67 8.40
N LEU A 61 7.71 -2.87 9.66
CA LEU A 61 6.32 -2.88 10.05
C LEU A 61 5.98 -1.58 10.79
N ARG A 62 5.00 -0.83 10.27
CA ARG A 62 4.58 0.44 10.87
C ARG A 62 3.07 0.61 10.81
N TYR A 63 2.57 1.49 11.66
CA TYR A 63 1.21 2.01 11.55
C TYR A 63 1.20 3.13 10.49
N PRO A 64 0.26 3.12 9.54
CA PRO A 64 0.24 4.09 8.44
C PRO A 64 -0.02 5.53 8.87
N TYR A 65 -0.70 5.72 10.01
CA TYR A 65 -0.98 7.01 10.60
C TYR A 65 -1.25 6.86 12.11
N ASN A 66 -1.18 7.97 12.83
CA ASN A 66 -1.43 7.98 14.28
C ASN A 66 -2.88 7.55 14.59
N GLY A 67 -3.04 6.59 15.50
CA GLY A 67 -4.33 6.02 15.87
C GLY A 67 -4.80 4.87 14.97
N SER A 68 -4.03 4.49 13.94
CA SER A 68 -4.28 3.23 13.24
C SER A 68 -4.18 2.05 14.21
N LYS A 69 -5.07 1.07 14.05
CA LYS A 69 -5.08 -0.18 14.84
C LYS A 69 -4.48 -1.36 14.07
N THR A 70 -3.96 -1.11 12.88
CA THR A 70 -3.46 -2.15 11.99
C THR A 70 -2.00 -1.88 11.64
N LEU A 71 -1.14 -2.80 12.05
CA LEU A 71 0.26 -2.82 11.70
C LEU A 71 0.43 -3.40 10.30
N MET A 72 1.20 -2.74 9.44
CA MET A 72 1.29 -3.03 8.01
C MET A 72 2.75 -3.01 7.55
N HIS A 73 3.04 -3.68 6.44
CA HIS A 73 4.36 -3.63 5.82
C HIS A 73 4.55 -2.29 5.12
N VAL A 74 5.64 -1.60 5.41
CA VAL A 74 6.10 -0.47 4.61
C VAL A 74 6.72 -1.02 3.34
N PHE A 75 6.19 -0.61 2.18
CA PHE A 75 6.69 -1.06 0.90
C PHE A 75 7.73 -0.07 0.36
N GLU A 76 9.00 -0.44 0.42
CA GLU A 76 10.11 0.49 0.15
C GLU A 76 10.63 0.45 -1.29
N LYS A 77 10.50 -0.67 -1.99
CA LYS A 77 11.11 -0.85 -3.31
C LYS A 77 10.20 -1.55 -4.30
N PHE A 78 10.18 -1.00 -5.51
CA PHE A 78 9.44 -1.52 -6.65
C PHE A 78 10.37 -2.22 -7.66
N GLU A 79 11.61 -2.57 -7.27
CA GLU A 79 12.60 -3.21 -8.17
C GLU A 79 12.08 -4.53 -8.76
#